data_AF-A0A497DEB0-F1
#
_entry.id   AF-A0A497DEB0-F1
#
_cell.length_a   1.000
_cell.length_b   1.000
_cell.length_c   1.000
_cell.angle_alpha   90.00
_cell.angle_beta   90.00
_cell.angle_gamma   90.00
#
_symmetry.space_group_name_H-M   'P 1'
#
loop_
_entity.id
_entity.type
_entity.pdbx_description
1 polymer ?
#
loop_
_entity_poly.entity_id
_entity_poly.type
_entity_poly.pdbx_seq_one_letter_code
_entity_poly.pdbx_strand_id
1 'polypeptide(L)'
;METLKELLIKSYEEGVLTPEEQRLLEEALATNEAFRQEQKELEALHNMLADYTPGFKPGFADRVLETALNITAANGNMYFLFKRFALTGVAAIIALLISVYLTDGNVSFDALLGLSDLSKDNLLLALSTF
;
A
#
# COMPACT_ATOMS: atom_id res chain seq x y z
N MET A 1 7.19 -22.30 -9.05
CA MET A 1 6.72 -23.59 -8.52
C MET A 1 7.07 -23.57 -7.05
N GLU A 2 6.07 -23.47 -6.17
CA GLU A 2 6.33 -23.60 -4.73
C GLU A 2 6.99 -24.98 -4.49
N THR A 3 8.03 -25.00 -3.68
CA THR A 3 8.76 -26.24 -3.39
C THR A 3 7.97 -27.07 -2.38
N LEU A 4 8.09 -28.40 -2.45
CA LEU A 4 7.41 -29.30 -1.51
C LEU A 4 7.76 -28.99 -0.03
N LYS A 5 8.97 -28.46 0.21
CA LYS A 5 9.41 -27.97 1.52
C LYS A 5 8.67 -26.72 1.96
N GLU A 6 8.40 -25.79 1.04
CA GLU A 6 7.58 -24.60 1.34
C GLU A 6 6.16 -25.01 1.72
N LEU A 7 5.56 -26.01 1.05
CA LEU A 7 4.26 -26.55 1.42
C LEU A 7 4.26 -27.20 2.81
N LEU A 8 5.34 -27.89 3.19
CA LEU A 8 5.49 -28.47 4.53
C LEU A 8 5.62 -27.38 5.60
N ILE A 9 6.40 -26.34 5.37
CA ILE A 9 6.54 -25.23 6.33
C ILE A 9 5.21 -24.47 6.47
N LYS A 10 4.55 -24.21 5.33
CA LYS A 10 3.24 -23.54 5.25
C LYS A 10 2.14 -24.31 5.99
N SER A 11 2.31 -25.63 6.23
CA SER A 11 1.33 -26.42 7.01
C SER A 11 1.43 -26.27 8.51
N TYR A 12 2.54 -25.74 9.01
CA TYR A 12 2.68 -25.37 10.41
C TYR A 12 2.33 -23.88 10.66
N GLU A 13 2.11 -23.08 9.61
CA GLU A 13 1.62 -21.70 9.73
C GLU A 13 0.08 -21.69 9.72
N GLU A 14 -0.54 -21.12 10.76
CA GLU A 14 -2.01 -21.05 10.86
C GLU A 14 -2.63 -20.36 9.63
N GLY A 15 -3.40 -21.13 8.84
CA GLY A 15 -4.40 -20.60 7.90
C GLY A 15 -4.02 -20.48 6.42
N VAL A 16 -2.96 -21.14 5.94
CA VAL A 16 -2.46 -20.88 4.56
C VAL A 16 -2.59 -22.05 3.57
N LEU A 17 -3.10 -23.24 3.95
CA LEU A 17 -3.31 -24.29 2.94
C LEU A 17 -4.70 -24.28 2.34
N THR A 18 -4.72 -24.14 1.01
CA THR A 18 -5.86 -24.50 0.20
C THR A 18 -6.07 -26.02 0.20
N PRO A 19 -7.31 -26.52 -0.04
CA PRO A 19 -7.59 -27.96 -0.09
C PRO A 19 -6.77 -28.73 -1.13
N GLU A 20 -6.37 -28.06 -2.22
CA GLU A 20 -5.53 -28.63 -3.28
C GLU A 20 -4.08 -28.84 -2.81
N GLU A 21 -3.53 -27.89 -2.06
CA GLU A 21 -2.17 -27.99 -1.49
C GLU A 21 -2.09 -29.10 -0.43
N GLN A 22 -3.16 -29.31 0.35
CA GLN A 22 -3.25 -30.42 1.30
C GLN A 22 -3.18 -31.78 0.59
N ARG A 23 -3.91 -31.95 -0.53
CA ARG A 23 -3.85 -33.17 -1.34
C ARG A 23 -2.46 -33.43 -1.90
N LEU A 24 -1.80 -32.39 -2.42
CA LEU A 24 -0.44 -32.51 -2.95
C LEU A 24 0.57 -32.86 -1.86
N LEU A 25 0.40 -32.30 -0.66
CA LEU A 25 1.23 -32.63 0.50
C LEU A 25 1.02 -34.09 0.94
N GLU A 26 -0.23 -34.55 1.03
CA GLU A 26 -0.57 -35.95 1.36
C GLU A 26 -0.02 -36.94 0.33
N GLU A 27 -0.17 -36.63 -0.97
CA GLU A 27 0.36 -37.46 -2.05
C GLU A 27 1.90 -37.53 -2.01
N ALA A 28 2.56 -36.40 -1.72
CA ALA A 28 4.01 -36.37 -1.62
C ALA A 28 4.53 -37.07 -0.36
N LEU A 29 3.80 -37.00 0.76
CA LEU A 29 4.06 -37.78 1.97
C LEU A 29 3.85 -39.29 1.73
N ALA A 30 2.90 -39.68 0.88
CA ALA A 30 2.68 -41.07 0.51
C ALA A 30 3.78 -41.61 -0.42
N THR A 31 4.32 -40.77 -1.29
CA THR A 31 5.27 -41.17 -2.35
C THR A 31 6.72 -41.17 -1.89
N ASN A 32 7.11 -40.28 -0.97
CA ASN A 32 8.52 -40.06 -0.62
C ASN A 32 8.81 -40.36 0.87
N GLU A 33 9.53 -41.43 1.12
CA GLU A 33 9.93 -41.85 2.47
C GLU A 33 10.86 -40.83 3.16
N ALA A 34 11.76 -40.17 2.42
CA ALA A 34 12.64 -39.14 2.97
C ALA A 34 11.85 -37.91 3.44
N PHE A 35 10.75 -37.59 2.76
CA PHE A 35 9.89 -36.47 3.13
C PHE A 35 9.06 -36.73 4.39
N ARG A 36 8.65 -37.98 4.62
CA ARG A 36 8.04 -38.41 5.90
C ARG A 36 9.02 -38.31 7.07
N GLN A 37 10.29 -38.59 6.83
CA GLN A 37 11.32 -38.48 7.85
C GLN A 37 11.57 -37.01 8.21
N GLU A 38 11.64 -36.12 7.21
CA GLU A 38 11.78 -34.67 7.40
C GLU A 38 10.58 -34.08 8.17
N GLN A 39 9.34 -34.52 7.87
CA GLN A 39 8.16 -34.13 8.64
C GLN A 39 8.26 -34.55 10.12
N LYS A 40 8.69 -35.78 10.41
CA LYS A 40 8.85 -36.26 11.79
C LYS A 40 9.92 -35.50 12.56
N GLU A 41 11.00 -35.11 11.91
CA GLU A 41 12.07 -34.31 12.51
C GLU A 41 11.58 -32.90 12.85
N LEU A 42 10.81 -32.28 11.94
CA LEU A 42 10.19 -30.98 12.19
C LEU A 42 9.13 -31.04 13.29
N GLU A 43 8.32 -32.09 13.33
CA GLU A 43 7.33 -32.31 14.39
C GLU A 43 8.01 -32.52 15.75
N ALA A 44 9.10 -33.29 15.81
CA ALA A 44 9.89 -33.45 17.01
C ALA A 44 10.49 -32.11 17.48
N LEU A 45 11.02 -31.31 16.56
CA LEU A 45 11.55 -29.98 16.86
C LEU A 45 10.45 -29.04 17.36
N HIS A 46 9.29 -29.02 16.69
CA HIS A 46 8.13 -28.24 17.10
C HIS A 46 7.71 -28.60 18.53
N ASN A 47 7.61 -29.89 18.85
CA ASN A 47 7.25 -30.36 20.19
C ASN A 47 8.29 -29.99 21.24
N MET A 48 9.58 -29.99 20.89
CA MET A 48 10.65 -29.50 21.79
C MET A 48 10.55 -27.99 22.05
N LEU A 49 10.10 -27.21 21.07
CA LEU A 49 9.94 -25.76 21.19
C LEU A 49 8.57 -25.35 21.73
N ALA A 50 7.57 -26.22 21.71
CA ALA A 50 6.22 -25.91 22.19
C ALA A 50 6.20 -25.49 23.67
N ASP A 51 7.08 -26.08 24.48
CA ASP A 51 7.23 -25.75 25.91
C ASP A 51 8.23 -24.62 26.16
N TYR A 52 8.83 -24.05 25.12
CA TYR A 52 9.80 -22.97 25.26
C TYR A 52 9.09 -21.68 25.68
N THR A 53 9.24 -21.31 26.95
CA THR A 53 8.81 -20.01 27.44
C THR A 53 10.01 -19.04 27.41
N PRO A 54 10.05 -18.06 26.50
CA PRO A 54 11.14 -17.09 26.45
C PRO A 54 11.21 -16.26 27.73
N GLY A 55 12.37 -16.28 28.39
CA GLY A 55 12.67 -15.42 29.52
C GLY A 55 13.03 -14.01 29.05
N PHE A 56 12.05 -13.12 28.92
CA PHE A 56 12.30 -11.74 28.55
C PHE A 56 12.93 -10.94 29.69
N LYS A 57 13.84 -10.02 29.35
CA LYS A 57 14.38 -9.06 30.31
C LYS A 57 13.26 -8.14 30.81
N PRO A 58 13.30 -7.68 32.09
CA PRO A 58 12.37 -6.68 32.59
C PRO A 58 12.28 -5.45 31.67
N GLY A 59 11.08 -4.91 31.52
CA GLY A 59 10.79 -3.75 30.65
C GLY A 59 10.90 -4.02 29.15
N PHE A 60 10.90 -5.28 28.70
CA PHE A 60 10.89 -5.61 27.27
C PHE A 60 9.63 -5.09 26.57
N ALA A 61 8.46 -5.31 27.17
CA ALA A 61 7.18 -4.83 26.64
C ALA A 61 7.19 -3.30 26.49
N ASP A 62 7.71 -2.58 27.49
CA ASP A 62 7.78 -1.11 27.48
C ASP A 62 8.68 -0.61 26.34
N ARG A 63 9.86 -1.22 26.14
CA ARG A 63 10.78 -0.85 25.04
C ARG A 63 10.19 -1.12 23.66
N VAL A 64 9.46 -2.23 23.50
CA VAL A 64 8.79 -2.56 22.23
C VAL A 64 7.66 -1.58 21.95
N LEU A 65 6.86 -1.25 22.96
CA LEU A 65 5.77 -0.28 22.85
C LEU A 65 6.30 1.11 22.49
N GLU A 66 7.35 1.57 23.16
CA GLU A 66 7.99 2.86 22.87
C GLU A 66 8.52 2.91 21.42
N THR A 67 9.14 1.82 20.95
CA THR A 67 9.65 1.73 19.58
C THR A 67 8.50 1.78 18.55
N ALA A 68 7.41 1.04 18.79
CA ALA A 68 6.25 1.03 17.91
C ALA A 68 5.55 2.40 17.82
N LEU A 69 5.46 3.10 18.95
CA LEU A 69 4.90 4.46 19.03
C LEU A 69 5.80 5.50 18.33
N ASN A 70 7.12 5.39 18.46
CA ASN A 70 8.05 6.29 17.79
C ASN A 70 8.01 6.14 16.26
N ILE A 71 7.84 4.93 15.74
CA ILE A 71 7.68 4.68 14.29
C ILE A 71 6.40 5.31 13.77
N THR A 72 5.30 5.26 14.52
CA THR A 72 4.03 5.89 14.12
C THR A 72 4.09 7.42 14.22
N ALA A 73 4.82 7.96 15.19
CA ALA A 73 5.02 9.41 15.34
C ALA A 73 5.91 10.03 14.24
N ALA A 74 6.86 9.28 13.67
CA ALA A 74 7.70 9.75 12.57
C ALA A 74 6.92 10.14 11.29
N ASN A 75 5.70 9.62 11.13
CA ASN A 75 4.78 10.01 10.04
C ASN A 75 4.17 11.40 10.21
N GLY A 76 4.31 12.03 11.38
CA GLY A 76 3.80 13.38 11.66
C GLY A 76 4.40 14.47 10.76
N ASN A 77 5.55 14.23 10.12
CA ASN A 77 6.23 15.21 9.27
C ASN A 77 5.63 15.34 7.85
N MET A 78 4.85 14.34 7.38
CA MET A 78 4.21 14.37 6.07
C MET A 78 3.15 15.48 5.97
N TYR A 79 2.42 15.72 7.07
CA TYR A 79 1.39 16.76 7.14
C TYR A 79 1.98 18.17 7.05
N PHE A 80 3.17 18.39 7.63
CA PHE A 80 3.84 19.68 7.58
C PHE A 80 4.34 20.01 6.17
N LEU A 81 4.91 19.02 5.48
CA LEU A 81 5.31 19.14 4.08
C LEU A 81 4.08 19.38 3.19
N PHE A 82 3.02 18.60 3.38
CA PHE A 82 1.76 18.76 2.63
C PHE A 82 1.17 20.16 2.80
N LYS A 83 1.15 20.72 4.01
CA LYS A 83 0.62 22.07 4.27
C LYS A 83 1.38 23.15 3.50
N ARG A 84 2.70 23.02 3.36
CA ARG A 84 3.52 23.97 2.60
C ARG A 84 3.22 23.92 1.11
N PHE A 85 3.04 22.73 0.54
CA PHE A 85 2.66 22.57 -0.86
C PHE A 85 1.20 22.97 -1.14
N ALA A 86 0.27 22.60 -0.25
CA ALA A 86 -1.12 22.99 -0.35
C ALA A 86 -1.30 24.52 -0.31
N LEU A 87 -0.54 25.22 0.55
CA LEU A 87 -0.57 26.69 0.61
C LEU A 87 -0.14 27.33 -0.70
N THR A 88 0.91 26.80 -1.35
CA THR A 88 1.34 27.30 -2.66
C THR A 88 0.32 27.03 -3.77
N GLY A 89 -0.35 25.87 -3.73
CA GLY A 89 -1.40 25.52 -4.69
C GLY A 89 -2.62 26.43 -4.57
N VAL A 90 -3.08 26.70 -3.34
CA VAL A 90 -4.19 27.64 -3.09
C VAL A 90 -3.84 29.04 -3.57
N ALA A 91 -2.62 29.53 -3.32
CA ALA A 91 -2.18 30.84 -3.80
C ALA A 91 -2.19 30.95 -5.33
N ALA A 92 -1.75 29.89 -6.04
CA ALA A 92 -1.78 29.85 -7.49
C ALA A 92 -3.22 29.87 -8.04
N ILE A 93 -4.14 29.13 -7.43
CA ILE A 93 -5.56 29.14 -7.81
C ILE A 93 -6.16 30.54 -7.63
N ILE A 94 -5.89 31.20 -6.50
CA ILE A 94 -6.36 32.56 -6.24
C ILE A 94 -5.78 33.53 -7.27
N ALA A 95 -4.49 33.45 -7.55
CA ALA A 95 -3.84 34.30 -8.56
C ALA A 95 -4.44 34.09 -9.96
N LEU A 96 -4.77 32.85 -10.32
CA LEU A 96 -5.41 32.52 -11.58
C LEU A 96 -6.83 33.11 -11.66
N LEU A 97 -7.62 32.98 -10.58
CA LEU A 97 -8.95 33.59 -10.50
C LEU A 97 -8.91 35.12 -10.64
N ILE A 98 -7.92 35.78 -10.02
CA ILE A 98 -7.71 37.22 -10.16
C ILE A 98 -7.35 37.56 -11.61
N SER A 99 -6.45 36.79 -12.23
CA SER A 99 -6.04 37.01 -13.62
C SER A 99 -7.23 36.92 -14.58
N VAL A 100 -8.09 35.91 -14.42
CA VAL A 100 -9.27 35.71 -15.29
C VAL A 100 -10.32 36.80 -15.09
N TYR A 101 -10.55 37.21 -13.83
CA TYR A 101 -11.46 38.31 -13.54
C TYR A 101 -11.03 39.62 -14.19
N LEU A 102 -9.72 39.91 -14.22
CA LEU A 102 -9.19 41.12 -14.88
C LEU A 102 -9.31 41.08 -16.41
N THR A 103 -9.22 39.90 -17.02
CA THR A 103 -9.30 39.75 -18.49
C THR A 103 -10.75 39.73 -19.00
N ASP A 104 -11.60 38.88 -18.43
CA ASP A 104 -12.94 38.59 -18.96
C ASP A 104 -14.07 39.29 -18.18
N GLY A 105 -13.78 39.90 -17.02
CA GLY A 105 -14.77 40.60 -16.19
C GLY A 105 -15.79 39.68 -15.49
N ASN A 106 -15.71 38.37 -15.69
CA ASN A 106 -16.56 37.36 -15.06
C ASN A 106 -15.73 36.15 -14.61
N VAL A 107 -16.13 35.52 -13.50
CA VAL A 107 -15.52 34.29 -12.99
C VAL A 107 -16.42 33.12 -13.38
N SER A 108 -16.34 32.69 -14.63
CA SER A 108 -16.98 31.46 -15.11
C SER A 108 -15.93 30.36 -15.36
N PHE A 109 -16.37 29.10 -15.29
CA PHE A 109 -15.50 27.96 -15.61
C PHE A 109 -15.01 28.00 -17.07
N ASP A 110 -15.84 28.54 -17.96
CA ASP A 110 -15.49 28.71 -19.37
C ASP A 110 -14.38 29.77 -19.55
N ALA A 111 -14.41 30.87 -18.78
CA ALA A 111 -13.35 31.88 -18.78
C ALA A 111 -12.04 31.34 -18.18
N LEU A 112 -12.12 30.50 -17.14
CA LEU A 112 -10.95 29.84 -16.55
C LEU A 112 -10.25 28.88 -17.52
N LEU A 113 -11.00 28.27 -18.43
CA LEU A 113 -10.49 27.36 -19.45
C LEU A 113 -10.14 28.08 -20.77
N GLY A 114 -10.31 29.41 -20.85
CA GLY A 114 -10.07 30.21 -22.06
C GLY A 114 -11.08 29.95 -23.19
N LEU A 115 -12.25 29.39 -22.85
CA LEU A 115 -13.32 29.08 -23.80
C LEU A 115 -14.25 30.29 -24.04
N SER A 116 -14.07 31.38 -23.30
CA SER A 116 -14.83 32.63 -23.42
C SER A 116 -14.71 33.28 -24.81
N ASP A 117 -13.55 33.15 -25.46
CA ASP A 117 -13.28 33.74 -26.79
C ASP A 117 -13.71 32.83 -27.96
N LEU A 118 -14.11 31.58 -27.68
CA LEU A 118 -14.71 30.65 -28.66
C LEU A 118 -16.20 30.95 -28.88
N SER A 119 -16.54 32.24 -28.98
CA SER A 119 -17.85 32.67 -29.42
C SER A 119 -18.10 32.18 -30.86
N LYS A 120 -19.37 31.88 -31.18
CA LYS A 120 -19.79 31.30 -32.47
C LYS A 120 -19.23 32.06 -33.68
N ASP A 121 -18.98 33.36 -33.53
CA ASP A 121 -18.50 34.24 -34.58
C ASP A 121 -17.03 33.97 -34.94
N ASN A 122 -16.17 33.68 -33.95
CA ASN A 122 -14.76 33.32 -34.18
C ASN A 122 -14.60 31.88 -34.71
N LEU A 123 -15.50 30.98 -34.31
CA LEU A 123 -15.51 29.58 -34.73
C LEU A 123 -15.93 29.44 -36.20
N LEU A 124 -16.88 30.26 -36.64
CA LEU A 124 -17.24 30.38 -38.06
C LEU A 124 -16.11 30.99 -38.90
N LEU A 125 -15.36 31.96 -38.35
CA LEU A 125 -14.22 32.57 -39.04
C LEU A 125 -13.07 31.56 -39.25
N ALA A 126 -12.75 30.78 -38.22
CA ALA A 126 -11.73 29.72 -38.29
C ALA A 126 -12.11 28.60 -39.28
N LEU A 127 -13.39 28.22 -39.36
CA LEU A 127 -13.90 27.21 -40.31
C LEU A 127 -14.01 27.74 -41.74
N SER A 128 -14.17 29.05 -41.93
CA SER A 128 -14.19 29.69 -43.26
C SER A 128 -12.81 29.90 -43.88
N THR A 129 -11.75 29.66 -43.10
CA THR A 129 -10.34 29.81 -43.53
C THR A 129 -9.72 28.48 -44.02
N PHE A 130 -10.51 27.39 -44.04
CA PHE A 130 -10.18 26.09 -44.63
C PHE A 130 -11.06 25.83 -45.85
#